data_AF-A0A225UR73-F1
#
_entry.id   AF-A0A225UR73-F1
#
_cell.length_a   1.000
_cell.length_b   1.000
_cell.length_c   1.000
_cell.angle_alpha   90.00
_cell.angle_beta   90.00
_cell.angle_gamma   90.00
#
_symmetry.space_group_name_H-M   'P 1'
#
loop_
_entity.id
_entity.type
_entity.pdbx_description
1 polymer ?
#
loop_
_entity_poly.entity_id
_entity_poly.type
_entity_poly.pdbx_seq_one_letter_code
_entity_poly.pdbx_strand_id
1 'polypeptide(L)'
;MIKAVPAMAGRSINGSFCGMTMVQHDVEGEVLFLHRNQHKLTGMENEYNTDIGAPQPDEYPDPVIWTHLLSFRNNTNTNLYLIDAYRAAPEFPQSQPCYGKRNVENQKLFELQDITRMSFAGIEADIRHFAFEAARIRQSREVQWVGEYPNNSAQGIVFR
;
A
#
# COMPACT_ATOMS: atom_id res chain seq x y z
N MET A 1 -9.03 -20.65 -18.68
CA MET A 1 -8.18 -21.10 -17.56
C MET A 1 -7.37 -19.90 -17.12
N ILE A 2 -7.35 -19.56 -15.82
CA ILE A 2 -6.60 -18.39 -15.32
C ILE A 2 -5.11 -18.69 -15.45
N LYS A 3 -4.40 -17.93 -16.29
CA LYS A 3 -2.97 -18.13 -16.55
C LYS A 3 -2.10 -17.70 -15.36
N ALA A 4 -2.47 -16.61 -14.70
CA ALA A 4 -1.76 -16.08 -13.55
C ALA A 4 -2.70 -15.98 -12.34
N VAL A 5 -2.37 -16.69 -11.27
CA VAL A 5 -3.04 -16.57 -9.97
C VAL A 5 -2.73 -15.21 -9.31
N PRO A 6 -3.49 -14.76 -8.29
CA PRO A 6 -3.20 -13.50 -7.62
C PRO A 6 -1.78 -13.44 -7.05
N ALA A 7 -1.15 -12.28 -7.16
CA ALA A 7 0.18 -11.98 -6.61
C ALA A 7 0.07 -11.03 -5.40
N MET A 8 1.21 -10.74 -4.78
CA MET A 8 1.30 -9.78 -3.68
C MET A 8 2.35 -8.71 -4.00
N ALA A 9 2.02 -7.44 -3.79
CA ALA A 9 2.99 -6.35 -3.79
C ALA A 9 3.31 -5.93 -2.35
N GLY A 10 4.56 -5.58 -2.12
CA GLY A 10 5.05 -5.31 -0.78
C GLY A 10 6.49 -4.84 -0.73
N ARG A 11 7.03 -4.83 0.49
CA ARG A 11 8.42 -4.48 0.76
C ARG A 11 9.24 -5.75 0.97
N SER A 12 10.51 -5.70 0.55
CA SER A 12 11.52 -6.71 0.87
C SER A 12 12.67 -6.04 1.61
N ILE A 13 13.02 -6.55 2.79
CA ILE A 13 14.08 -6.03 3.66
C ILE A 13 14.88 -7.22 4.17
N ASN A 14 16.19 -7.24 3.93
CA ASN A 14 17.10 -8.30 4.39
C ASN A 14 16.60 -9.73 4.10
N GLY A 15 16.04 -9.97 2.90
CA GLY A 15 15.50 -11.27 2.48
C GLY A 15 14.11 -11.62 3.04
N SER A 16 13.56 -10.78 3.94
CA SER A 16 12.21 -10.89 4.50
C SER A 16 11.24 -10.06 3.65
N PHE A 17 10.25 -10.71 3.06
CA PHE A 17 9.17 -10.05 2.30
C PHE A 17 7.94 -9.82 3.20
N CYS A 18 7.26 -8.69 2.99
CA CYS A 18 5.97 -8.40 3.58
C CYS A 18 5.01 -7.83 2.51
N GLY A 19 4.09 -8.67 2.04
CA GLY A 19 3.03 -8.26 1.13
C GLY A 19 1.90 -7.54 1.87
N MET A 20 1.57 -6.35 1.40
CA MET A 20 0.54 -5.47 1.99
C MET A 20 -0.56 -5.11 0.97
N THR A 21 -0.36 -5.52 -0.28
CA THR A 21 -1.20 -5.18 -1.43
C THR A 21 -1.49 -6.43 -2.23
N MET A 22 -2.77 -6.69 -2.53
CA MET A 22 -3.17 -7.76 -3.43
C MET A 22 -2.96 -7.32 -4.88
N VAL A 23 -2.44 -8.22 -5.71
CA VAL A 23 -2.22 -7.96 -7.14
C VAL A 23 -3.02 -8.95 -7.97
N GLN A 24 -3.74 -8.44 -8.97
CA GLN A 24 -4.49 -9.23 -9.94
C GLN A 24 -3.94 -8.98 -11.34
N HIS A 25 -4.03 -10.00 -12.19
CA HIS A 25 -3.51 -9.99 -13.54
C HIS A 25 -4.64 -10.03 -14.57
N ASP A 26 -4.35 -9.58 -15.78
CA ASP A 26 -5.22 -9.77 -16.93
C ASP A 26 -5.13 -11.20 -17.50
N VAL A 27 -5.73 -11.43 -18.67
CA VAL A 27 -5.75 -12.74 -19.34
C VAL A 27 -4.38 -13.13 -19.92
N GLU A 28 -3.50 -12.17 -20.14
CA GLU A 28 -2.14 -12.36 -20.68
C GLU A 28 -1.14 -12.64 -19.56
N GLY A 29 -1.48 -12.29 -18.32
CA GLY A 29 -0.68 -12.48 -17.11
C GLY A 29 0.02 -11.20 -16.65
N GLU A 30 -0.27 -10.06 -17.27
CA GLU A 30 0.27 -8.77 -16.88
C GLU A 30 -0.50 -8.18 -15.70
N VAL A 31 0.16 -7.39 -14.87
CA VAL A 31 -0.46 -6.76 -13.70
C VAL A 31 -1.55 -5.79 -14.16
N LEU A 32 -2.79 -6.06 -13.76
CA LEU A 32 -3.96 -5.25 -14.08
C LEU A 32 -4.38 -4.36 -12.92
N PHE A 33 -4.24 -4.85 -11.68
CA PHE A 33 -4.77 -4.16 -10.50
C PHE A 33 -3.88 -4.38 -9.27
N LEU A 34 -3.61 -3.30 -8.54
CA LEU A 34 -2.97 -3.30 -7.23
C LEU A 34 -3.93 -2.71 -6.20
N HIS A 35 -4.28 -3.48 -5.18
CA HIS A 35 -5.18 -3.03 -4.11
C HIS A 35 -4.45 -2.92 -2.78
N ARG A 36 -4.24 -1.67 -2.29
CA ARG A 36 -3.67 -1.40 -0.97
C ARG A 36 -4.65 -1.88 0.12
N ASN A 37 -4.42 -3.08 0.63
CA ASN A 37 -5.30 -3.70 1.63
C ASN A 37 -5.07 -3.13 3.02
N GLN A 38 -3.80 -3.02 3.42
CA GLN A 38 -3.44 -2.67 4.79
C GLN A 38 -3.15 -1.18 4.97
N HIS A 39 -2.44 -0.57 4.01
CA HIS A 39 -1.98 0.81 4.12
C HIS A 39 -2.59 1.69 3.05
N LYS A 40 -3.73 2.30 3.40
CA LYS A 40 -4.42 3.25 2.55
C LYS A 40 -3.66 4.56 2.49
N LEU A 41 -3.73 5.23 1.34
CA LEU A 41 -3.21 6.58 1.19
C LEU A 41 -4.12 7.55 1.94
N THR A 42 -3.50 8.41 2.75
CA THR A 42 -4.20 9.42 3.54
C THR A 42 -3.79 10.83 3.15
N GLY A 43 -2.60 10.99 2.56
CA GLY A 43 -1.97 12.28 2.29
C GLY A 43 -1.57 13.06 3.53
N MET A 44 -1.60 12.44 4.72
CA MET A 44 -1.34 13.09 6.01
C MET A 44 -0.35 12.29 6.84
N GLU A 45 0.44 12.98 7.66
CA GLU A 45 1.26 12.31 8.66
C GLU A 45 0.37 11.61 9.68
N ASN A 46 0.72 10.37 10.02
CA ASN A 46 0.09 9.65 11.12
C ASN A 46 1.16 8.76 11.80
N GLU A 47 0.92 8.43 13.07
CA GLU A 47 1.85 7.65 13.91
C GLU A 47 2.20 6.28 13.28
N TYR A 48 1.28 5.69 12.51
CA TYR A 48 1.48 4.41 11.84
C TYR A 48 2.46 4.49 10.66
N ASN A 49 2.54 5.63 9.96
CA ASN A 49 3.42 5.80 8.81
C ASN A 49 4.91 5.77 9.22
N THR A 50 5.22 6.21 10.44
CA THR A 50 6.59 6.27 10.98
C THR A 50 7.19 4.89 11.25
N ASP A 51 6.37 3.92 11.64
CA ASP A 51 6.82 2.56 11.97
C ASP A 51 6.95 1.65 10.74
N ILE A 52 6.32 2.01 9.64
CA ILE A 52 6.09 1.12 8.48
C ILE A 52 7.10 1.35 7.37
N GLY A 53 7.83 2.47 7.43
CA GLY A 53 8.82 2.90 6.45
C GLY A 53 10.13 3.33 7.11
N ALA A 54 11.24 3.14 6.40
CA ALA A 54 12.38 4.03 6.66
C ALA A 54 11.98 5.45 6.19
N PRO A 55 12.50 6.53 6.81
CA PRO A 55 12.30 7.88 6.31
C PRO A 55 12.62 7.91 4.81
N GLN A 56 11.62 8.25 4.00
CA GLN A 56 11.83 8.47 2.57
C GLN A 56 12.47 9.86 2.42
N PRO A 57 13.35 10.06 1.43
CA PRO A 57 13.85 11.39 1.12
C PRO A 57 12.79 12.29 0.47
N ASP A 58 11.62 11.74 0.10
CA ASP A 58 10.49 12.52 -0.41
C ASP A 58 9.65 13.14 0.72
N GLU A 59 8.99 14.25 0.41
CA GLU A 59 8.16 15.00 1.37
C GLU A 59 6.76 14.37 1.58
N TYR A 60 6.53 13.15 1.09
CA TYR A 60 5.21 12.54 1.10
C TYR A 60 4.96 11.73 2.38
N PRO A 61 3.85 11.99 3.09
CA PRO A 61 3.65 11.43 4.42
C PRO A 61 3.25 9.95 4.42
N ASP A 62 2.58 9.46 3.37
CA ASP A 62 2.28 8.03 3.23
C ASP A 62 3.56 7.29 2.80
N PRO A 63 3.88 6.09 3.30
CA PRO A 63 5.11 5.37 2.93
C PRO A 63 5.02 4.71 1.54
N VAL A 64 6.18 4.51 0.90
CA VAL A 64 6.36 3.57 -0.23
C VAL A 64 6.26 2.15 0.31
N ILE A 65 5.28 1.39 -0.18
CA ILE A 65 5.06 -0.01 0.23
C ILE A 65 5.18 -0.98 -0.95
N TRP A 66 5.26 -0.48 -2.19
CA TRP A 66 5.48 -1.29 -3.38
C TRP A 66 6.94 -1.17 -3.80
N THR A 67 7.79 -2.06 -3.31
CA THR A 67 9.17 -2.19 -3.82
C THR A 67 9.36 -3.46 -4.62
N HIS A 68 8.59 -4.50 -4.30
CA HIS A 68 8.66 -5.79 -4.97
C HIS A 68 7.27 -6.38 -5.24
N LEU A 69 7.20 -7.17 -6.30
CA LEU A 69 6.09 -8.04 -6.66
C LEU A 69 6.46 -9.50 -6.38
N LEU A 70 5.67 -10.18 -5.56
CA LEU A 70 5.76 -11.61 -5.30
C LEU A 70 4.74 -12.34 -6.17
N SER A 71 5.23 -13.04 -7.20
CA SER A 71 4.41 -13.75 -8.18
C SER A 71 4.56 -15.26 -8.04
N PHE A 72 3.48 -15.99 -8.31
CA PHE A 72 3.52 -17.45 -8.41
C PHE A 72 4.02 -17.85 -9.81
N ARG A 73 4.95 -18.81 -9.87
CA ARG A 73 5.57 -19.20 -11.14
C ARG A 73 4.56 -19.94 -12.02
N ASN A 74 4.44 -19.51 -13.28
CA ASN A 74 3.48 -20.06 -14.25
C ASN A 74 3.67 -21.57 -14.53
N ASN A 75 4.91 -22.07 -14.47
CA ASN A 75 5.21 -23.48 -14.76
C ASN A 75 5.02 -24.42 -13.56
N THR A 76 4.16 -24.06 -12.60
CA THR A 76 3.93 -24.83 -11.38
C THR A 76 2.46 -25.21 -11.23
N ASN A 77 2.20 -26.27 -10.47
CA ASN A 77 0.84 -26.73 -10.23
C ASN A 77 0.09 -25.71 -9.36
N THR A 78 -0.97 -25.10 -9.91
CA THR A 78 -1.79 -24.09 -9.22
C THR A 78 -2.43 -24.61 -7.93
N ASN A 79 -2.59 -25.92 -7.75
CA ASN A 79 -3.06 -26.50 -6.48
C ASN A 79 -2.05 -26.33 -5.33
N LEU A 80 -0.81 -25.96 -5.63
CA LEU A 80 0.23 -25.63 -4.63
C LEU A 80 0.27 -24.14 -4.29
N TYR A 81 -0.59 -23.33 -4.93
CA TYR A 81 -0.68 -21.91 -4.63
C TYR A 81 -1.23 -21.70 -3.22
N LEU A 82 -0.41 -21.13 -2.35
CA LEU A 82 -0.78 -20.76 -0.99
C LEU A 82 -0.08 -19.47 -0.59
N ILE A 83 -0.87 -18.49 -0.14
CA ILE A 83 -0.41 -17.23 0.44
C ILE A 83 -0.50 -17.36 1.96
N ASP A 84 0.62 -17.18 2.65
CA ASP A 84 0.66 -17.24 4.11
C ASP A 84 0.27 -15.89 4.70
N ALA A 85 -0.32 -15.89 5.89
CA ALA A 85 -0.48 -14.72 6.73
C ALA A 85 0.43 -14.87 7.95
N TYR A 86 1.35 -13.91 8.18
CA TYR A 86 2.39 -14.04 9.19
C TYR A 86 2.81 -12.68 9.77
N ARG A 87 3.67 -12.71 10.81
CA ARG A 87 4.41 -11.55 11.31
C ARG A 87 5.88 -11.68 10.89
N ALA A 88 6.48 -10.57 10.50
CA ALA A 88 7.82 -10.55 9.92
C ALA A 88 8.83 -9.74 10.77
N ALA A 89 8.66 -9.74 12.08
CA ALA A 89 9.64 -9.15 12.99
C ALA A 89 10.97 -9.94 12.97
N PRO A 90 12.13 -9.27 13.10
CA PRO A 90 12.27 -7.84 13.38
C PRO A 90 12.26 -6.92 12.14
N GLU A 91 12.27 -7.46 10.92
CA GLU A 91 12.38 -6.64 9.70
C GLU A 91 11.15 -5.74 9.47
N PHE A 92 9.99 -6.15 9.97
CA PHE A 92 8.76 -5.37 9.97
C PHE A 92 8.15 -5.31 11.38
N PRO A 93 7.37 -4.26 11.71
CA PRO A 93 6.72 -4.13 13.02
C PRO A 93 5.93 -5.38 13.40
N GLN A 94 6.03 -5.81 14.67
CA GLN A 94 5.32 -7.00 15.17
C GLN A 94 3.79 -6.86 15.06
N SER A 95 3.26 -5.64 15.12
CA SER A 95 1.84 -5.32 14.95
C SER A 95 1.37 -5.44 13.49
N GLN A 96 2.27 -5.31 12.52
CA GLN A 96 1.94 -5.32 11.09
C GLN A 96 1.72 -6.76 10.58
N PRO A 97 0.58 -7.07 9.92
CA PRO A 97 0.41 -8.38 9.31
C PRO A 97 1.11 -8.39 7.96
N CYS A 98 1.71 -9.50 7.59
CA CYS A 98 2.31 -9.69 6.27
C CYS A 98 1.63 -10.83 5.55
N TYR A 99 1.48 -10.69 4.24
CA TYR A 99 0.90 -11.72 3.39
C TYR A 99 1.89 -12.13 2.29
N GLY A 100 1.88 -13.40 1.90
CA GLY A 100 2.73 -13.94 0.84
C GLY A 100 3.64 -15.04 1.37
N LYS A 101 4.92 -15.00 0.99
CA LYS A 101 5.97 -15.87 1.51
C LYS A 101 7.08 -15.00 2.10
N ARG A 102 7.44 -15.24 3.37
CA ARG A 102 8.46 -14.44 4.06
C ARG A 102 9.84 -14.54 3.42
N ASN A 103 10.35 -15.77 3.29
CA ASN A 103 11.71 -16.04 2.82
C ASN A 103 11.68 -16.50 1.37
N VAL A 104 11.69 -15.58 0.41
CA VAL A 104 11.45 -15.89 -1.01
C VAL A 104 12.68 -16.51 -1.69
N GLU A 105 13.89 -16.20 -1.22
CA GLU A 105 15.15 -16.76 -1.78
C GLU A 105 15.18 -18.29 -1.81
N ASN A 106 14.48 -18.92 -0.86
CA ASN A 106 14.39 -20.38 -0.74
C ASN A 106 13.11 -20.95 -1.38
N GLN A 107 12.27 -20.13 -2.01
CA GLN A 107 11.00 -20.58 -2.59
C GLN A 107 11.17 -21.04 -4.03
N LYS A 108 10.70 -22.26 -4.31
CA LYS A 108 10.66 -22.81 -5.68
C LYS A 108 9.41 -22.39 -6.46
N LEU A 109 8.33 -22.05 -5.76
CA LEU A 109 7.01 -21.80 -6.36
C LEU A 109 6.74 -20.31 -6.60
N PHE A 110 7.44 -19.44 -5.89
CA PHE A 110 7.27 -17.99 -5.98
C PHE A 110 8.55 -17.35 -6.50
N GLU A 111 8.38 -16.18 -7.09
CA GLU A 111 9.47 -15.30 -7.48
C GLU A 111 9.22 -13.88 -7.01
N LEU A 112 10.29 -13.21 -6.64
CA LEU A 112 10.27 -11.82 -6.21
C LEU A 112 10.90 -10.97 -7.30
N GLN A 113 10.17 -9.97 -7.79
CA GLN A 113 10.63 -9.06 -8.83
C GLN A 113 10.62 -7.64 -8.29
N ASP A 114 11.68 -6.88 -8.58
CA ASP A 114 11.74 -5.46 -8.27
C ASP A 114 10.71 -4.69 -9.12
N ILE A 115 9.90 -3.85 -8.48
CA ILE A 115 8.83 -3.10 -9.16
C ILE A 115 9.38 -2.07 -10.16
N THR A 116 10.62 -1.62 -9.99
CA THR A 116 11.28 -0.68 -10.91
C THR A 116 11.47 -1.25 -12.31
N ARG A 117 11.36 -2.58 -12.46
CA ARG A 117 11.45 -3.29 -13.73
C ARG A 117 10.11 -3.41 -14.46
N MET A 118 9.02 -2.95 -13.84
CA MET A 118 7.67 -3.01 -14.40
C MET A 118 7.38 -1.80 -15.28
N SER A 119 6.47 -1.95 -16.25
CA SER A 119 6.05 -0.86 -17.14
C SER A 119 5.34 0.29 -16.43
N PHE A 120 4.81 0.04 -15.23
CA PHE A 120 4.14 1.01 -14.36
C PHE A 120 5.03 1.45 -13.18
N ALA A 121 6.35 1.27 -13.28
CA ALA A 121 7.27 1.79 -12.28
C ALA A 121 7.03 3.30 -12.03
N GLY A 122 7.05 3.71 -10.78
CA GLY A 122 6.78 5.11 -10.38
C GLY A 122 5.31 5.41 -10.05
N ILE A 123 4.35 4.56 -10.44
CA ILE A 123 2.92 4.82 -10.20
C ILE A 123 2.59 5.05 -8.71
N GLU A 124 3.31 4.40 -7.79
CA GLU A 124 3.14 4.60 -6.35
C GLU A 124 3.49 6.03 -5.93
N ALA A 125 4.56 6.60 -6.50
CA ALA A 125 4.97 7.96 -6.20
C ALA A 125 3.91 8.96 -6.69
N ASP A 126 3.36 8.74 -7.89
CA ASP A 126 2.32 9.59 -8.46
C ASP A 126 1.05 9.59 -7.61
N ILE A 127 0.57 8.40 -7.19
CA ILE A 127 -0.64 8.33 -6.35
C ILE A 127 -0.40 8.87 -4.93
N ARG A 128 0.81 8.73 -4.37
CA ARG A 128 1.20 9.35 -3.09
C ARG A 128 1.22 10.87 -3.19
N HIS A 129 1.77 11.40 -4.29
CA HIS A 129 1.75 12.83 -4.59
C HIS A 129 0.31 13.37 -4.64
N PHE A 130 -0.58 12.73 -5.41
CA PHE A 130 -1.97 13.17 -5.50
C PHE A 130 -2.73 13.05 -4.17
N ALA A 131 -2.47 12.01 -3.37
CA ALA A 131 -3.05 11.90 -2.04
C ALA A 131 -2.60 13.06 -1.13
N PHE A 132 -1.31 13.38 -1.14
CA PHE A 132 -0.74 14.51 -0.39
C PHE A 132 -1.35 15.85 -0.82
N GLU A 133 -1.42 16.15 -2.11
CA GLU A 133 -2.04 17.38 -2.61
C GLU A 133 -3.53 17.46 -2.22
N ALA A 134 -4.27 16.36 -2.37
CA ALA A 134 -5.68 16.32 -2.01
C ALA A 134 -5.91 16.59 -0.52
N ALA A 135 -5.06 16.03 0.35
CA ALA A 135 -5.13 16.28 1.79
C ALA A 135 -4.87 17.76 2.12
N ARG A 136 -3.88 18.40 1.48
CA ARG A 136 -3.59 19.84 1.66
C ARG A 136 -4.74 20.72 1.22
N ILE A 137 -5.35 20.43 0.07
CA ILE A 137 -6.51 21.19 -0.43
C ILE A 137 -7.71 21.03 0.52
N ARG A 138 -7.92 19.82 1.05
CA ARG A 138 -8.99 19.56 2.01
C ARG A 138 -8.78 20.37 3.30
N GLN A 139 -7.57 20.35 3.86
CA GLN A 139 -7.25 21.10 5.08
C GLN A 139 -7.40 22.61 4.87
N SER A 140 -6.93 23.17 3.75
CA SER A 140 -7.06 24.60 3.48
C SER A 140 -8.52 25.04 3.35
N ARG A 141 -9.37 24.20 2.73
CA ARG A 141 -10.81 24.44 2.66
C ARG A 141 -11.48 24.33 4.02
N GLU A 142 -11.18 23.30 4.81
CA GLU A 142 -11.71 23.17 6.18
C GLU A 142 -11.34 24.38 7.05
N VAL A 143 -10.11 24.89 6.94
CA VAL A 143 -9.68 26.13 7.62
C VAL A 143 -10.46 27.34 7.11
N GLN A 144 -10.73 27.44 5.80
CA GLN A 144 -11.55 28.52 5.25
C GLN A 144 -13.00 28.47 5.75
N TRP A 145 -13.63 27.29 5.80
CA TRP A 145 -14.98 27.10 6.33
C TRP A 145 -15.08 27.41 7.83
N VAL A 146 -14.02 27.17 8.61
CA VAL A 146 -13.98 27.53 10.04
C VAL A 146 -13.66 29.03 10.24
N GLY A 147 -12.95 29.66 9.31
CA GLY A 147 -12.65 31.10 9.33
C GLY A 147 -13.80 32.01 8.87
N GLU A 148 -14.82 31.46 8.23
CA GLU A 148 -15.98 32.22 7.70
C GLU A 148 -17.24 32.18 8.60
N TYR A 149 -17.15 31.73 9.86
CA TYR A 149 -18.26 31.94 10.80
C TYR A 149 -18.31 33.42 11.22
N PRO A 150 -19.34 34.19 10.84
CA PRO A 150 -19.56 35.49 11.45
C PRO A 150 -19.87 35.26 12.92
N ASN A 151 -19.27 36.05 13.81
CA ASN A 151 -19.64 36.16 15.21
C ASN A 151 -21.13 36.55 15.33
N ASN A 152 -22.02 35.56 15.26
CA ASN A 152 -23.41 35.72 15.67
C ASN A 152 -23.59 34.96 16.97
N SER A 153 -23.24 35.68 18.04
CA SER A 153 -23.76 35.46 19.37
C SER A 153 -25.28 35.24 19.31
N ALA A 154 -25.69 34.09 19.86
CA ALA A 154 -27.03 33.78 20.36
C ALA A 154 -28.22 33.97 19.40
N GLN A 155 -28.81 32.85 18.97
CA GLN A 155 -30.24 32.60 19.19
C GLN A 155 -30.56 31.11 18.92
N GLY A 156 -31.02 30.45 19.99
CA GLY A 156 -31.44 29.05 19.96
C GLY A 156 -32.68 28.83 19.10
N ILE A 157 -32.69 27.71 18.38
CA ILE A 157 -33.84 27.26 17.61
C ILE A 157 -34.79 26.52 18.56
N VAL A 158 -35.94 27.12 18.84
CA VAL A 158 -37.09 26.45 19.47
C VAL A 158 -37.92 25.84 18.34
N PHE A 159 -38.07 24.52 18.36
CA PHE A 159 -39.01 23.82 17.47
C PHE A 159 -40.44 24.01 18.00
N ARG A 160 -41.33 24.51 17.14
CA ARG A 160 -42.79 24.34 17.25
C ARG A 160 -43.28 23.55 16.06
#